data_AF-A0A438KC94-F1
#
_entry.id   AF-A0A438KC94-F1
#
_cell.length_a   1.000
_cell.length_b   1.000
_cell.length_c   1.000
_cell.angle_alpha   90.00
_cell.angle_beta   90.00
_cell.angle_gamma   90.00
#
_symmetry.space_group_name_H-M   'P 1'
#
loop_
_entity.id
_entity.type
_entity.pdbx_description
1 polymer ?
#
loop_
_entity_poly.entity_id
_entity_poly.type
_entity_poly.pdbx_seq_one_letter_code
_entity_poly.pdbx_strand_id
1 'polypeptide(L)'
;MCIGMYTGMYKNQLQELAQRSCFNLPSYSCIREGPDHAPRFKATVNFNGETFESPSFCSTLRQAEHAAAEVALNTLANRGPSKALAARVLAYQRPS
;
A
#
# COMPACT_ATOMS: atom_id res chain seq x y z
N MET A 1 8.81 9.91 9.46
CA MET A 1 8.60 8.47 9.21
C MET A 1 7.48 7.99 10.11
N CYS A 2 6.29 7.78 9.59
CA CYS A 2 5.12 7.39 10.39
C CYS A 2 5.11 5.93 10.83
N ILE A 3 6.18 5.16 10.62
CA ILE A 3 6.19 3.72 10.86
C ILE A 3 6.07 3.44 12.36
N GLY A 4 4.84 3.45 12.87
CA GLY A 4 4.48 2.91 14.16
C GLY A 4 4.75 1.42 14.10
N MET A 5 5.42 0.90 15.12
CA MET A 5 6.04 -0.44 15.18
C MET A 5 5.09 -1.65 14.96
N TYR A 6 3.80 -1.45 14.66
CA TYR A 6 2.80 -2.50 14.46
C TYR A 6 2.53 -2.87 12.99
N THR A 7 3.05 -2.13 12.02
CA THR A 7 3.00 -2.53 10.60
C THR A 7 4.05 -3.59 10.23
N GLY A 8 4.81 -4.11 11.20
CA GLY A 8 5.93 -5.05 10.95
C GLY A 8 5.53 -6.30 10.17
N MET A 9 4.32 -6.84 10.37
CA MET A 9 3.86 -8.02 9.63
C MET A 9 3.48 -7.68 8.18
N TYR A 10 2.62 -6.66 7.97
CA TYR A 10 2.22 -6.24 6.64
C TYR A 10 3.38 -5.68 5.82
N LYS A 11 4.31 -4.97 6.47
CA LYS A 11 5.53 -4.45 5.85
C LYS A 11 6.42 -5.60 5.38
N ASN A 12 6.66 -6.61 6.21
CA ASN A 12 7.44 -7.79 5.81
C ASN A 12 6.75 -8.52 4.65
N GLN A 13 5.44 -8.80 4.75
CA GLN A 13 4.72 -9.46 3.66
C GLN A 13 4.78 -8.68 2.35
N LEU A 14 4.58 -7.36 2.38
CA LEU A 14 4.66 -6.52 1.18
C LEU A 14 6.10 -6.41 0.66
N GLN A 15 7.09 -6.36 1.55
CA GLN A 15 8.50 -6.31 1.17
C GLN A 15 8.96 -7.63 0.54
N GLU A 16 8.62 -8.77 1.13
CA GLU A 16 8.88 -10.10 0.58
C GLU A 16 8.15 -10.29 -0.76
N LEU A 17 6.89 -9.83 -0.86
CA LEU A 17 6.13 -9.87 -2.11
C LEU A 17 6.81 -9.02 -3.21
N ALA A 18 7.24 -7.80 -2.87
CA ALA A 18 7.93 -6.93 -3.82
C ALA A 18 9.24 -7.55 -4.30
N GLN A 19 10.03 -8.11 -3.38
CA GLN A 19 11.30 -8.77 -3.72
C GLN A 19 11.08 -9.99 -4.61
N ARG A 20 10.10 -10.85 -4.27
CA ARG A 20 9.77 -12.04 -5.07
C ARG A 20 9.19 -11.71 -6.45
N SER A 21 8.52 -10.57 -6.59
CA SER A 21 7.83 -10.16 -7.83
C SER A 21 8.59 -9.13 -8.66
N CYS A 22 9.82 -8.76 -8.26
CA CYS A 22 10.60 -7.66 -8.84
C CYS A 22 9.84 -6.32 -8.88
N PHE A 23 9.02 -6.03 -7.87
CA PHE A 23 8.33 -4.75 -7.72
C PHE A 23 9.13 -3.76 -6.88
N ASN A 24 8.77 -2.48 -7.01
CA ASN A 24 9.30 -1.44 -6.15
C ASN A 24 8.85 -1.66 -4.69
N LEU A 25 9.72 -1.30 -3.75
CA LEU A 25 9.43 -1.38 -2.32
C LEU A 25 8.18 -0.55 -1.98
N PRO A 26 7.32 -1.04 -1.07
CA PRO A 26 6.17 -0.28 -0.60
C PRO A 26 6.62 1.02 0.08
N SER A 27 6.06 2.15 -0.31
CA SER A 27 6.23 3.43 0.36
C SER A 27 5.00 3.74 1.21
N TYR A 28 5.22 4.12 2.46
CA TYR A 28 4.14 4.44 3.40
C TYR A 28 4.18 5.92 3.73
N SER A 29 3.05 6.58 3.53
CA SER A 29 2.83 7.99 3.84
C SER A 29 1.60 8.12 4.74
N CYS A 30 1.60 9.16 5.54
CA CYS A 30 0.55 9.48 6.49
C CYS A 30 0.29 10.97 6.37
N ILE A 31 -0.97 11.37 6.43
CA ILE A 31 -1.37 12.76 6.58
C ILE A 31 -2.17 12.89 7.87
N ARG A 32 -1.87 13.94 8.62
CA ARG A 32 -2.68 14.38 9.76
C ARG A 32 -3.36 15.67 9.34
N GLU A 33 -4.67 15.66 9.39
CA GLU A 33 -5.53 16.81 9.08
C GLU A 33 -6.48 17.07 10.26
N GLY A 34 -7.15 18.22 10.24
CA GLY A 34 -8.14 18.58 11.24
C GLY A 34 -7.57 19.33 12.45
N PRO A 35 -8.48 19.87 13.29
CA PRO A 35 -8.10 20.71 14.42
C PRO A 35 -7.42 19.91 15.53
N ASP A 36 -6.64 20.58 16.40
CA ASP A 36 -5.89 19.91 17.47
C ASP A 36 -6.76 19.09 18.44
N HIS A 37 -8.02 19.45 18.59
CA HIS A 37 -9.00 18.73 19.42
C HIS A 37 -9.71 17.58 18.68
N ALA A 38 -9.58 17.46 17.35
CA ALA A 38 -10.14 16.38 16.56
C ALA A 38 -9.21 16.01 15.38
N PRO A 39 -7.99 15.52 15.67
CA PRO A 39 -7.04 15.16 14.64
C PRO A 39 -7.57 13.95 13.85
N ARG A 40 -7.50 14.06 12.54
CA ARG A 40 -7.84 13.04 11.56
C ARG A 40 -6.57 12.55 10.92
N PHE A 41 -6.41 11.24 10.86
CA PHE A 41 -5.26 10.60 10.26
C PHE A 41 -5.72 9.80 9.06
N LYS A 42 -4.95 9.89 7.98
CA LYS A 42 -5.12 9.09 6.79
C LYS A 42 -3.78 8.53 6.40
N ALA A 43 -3.72 7.24 6.12
CA ALA A 43 -2.49 6.59 5.70
C ALA A 43 -2.61 6.15 4.25
N THR A 44 -1.46 6.03 3.61
CA THR A 44 -1.33 5.79 2.19
C THR A 44 -0.14 4.87 1.97
N VAL A 45 -0.36 3.76 1.28
CA VAL A 45 0.62 2.75 0.91
C VAL A 45 0.76 2.77 -0.60
N ASN A 46 1.90 3.21 -1.10
CA ASN A 46 2.24 3.06 -2.51
C ASN A 46 2.97 1.74 -2.72
N PHE A 47 2.42 0.86 -3.55
CA PHE A 47 3.03 -0.42 -3.90
C PHE A 47 2.95 -0.64 -5.41
N ASN A 48 4.10 -0.89 -6.05
CA ASN A 48 4.19 -1.12 -7.50
C ASN A 48 3.58 0.01 -8.37
N GLY A 49 3.62 1.26 -7.90
CA GLY A 49 3.05 2.42 -8.58
C GLY A 49 1.55 2.62 -8.34
N GLU A 50 0.90 1.72 -7.61
CA GLU A 50 -0.47 1.89 -7.15
C GLU A 50 -0.48 2.44 -5.73
N THR A 51 -1.43 3.31 -5.45
CA THR A 51 -1.53 4.01 -4.18
C THR A 51 -2.81 3.60 -3.48
N PHE A 52 -2.67 3.02 -2.29
CA PHE A 52 -3.76 2.50 -1.46
C PHE A 52 -3.88 3.35 -0.22
N GLU A 53 -5.00 4.05 -0.07
CA GLU A 53 -5.27 4.90 1.07
C GLU A 53 -6.32 4.29 2.00
N SER A 54 -6.32 4.72 3.27
CA SER A 54 -7.39 4.31 4.18
C SER A 54 -8.74 4.83 3.66
N PRO A 55 -9.79 3.98 3.59
CA PRO A 55 -11.07 4.33 2.99
C PRO A 55 -11.81 5.45 3.74
N SER A 56 -11.45 5.63 5.01
CA SER A 56 -11.94 6.71 5.87
C SER A 56 -10.79 7.36 6.62
N PHE A 57 -11.02 8.60 7.07
CA PHE A 57 -10.16 9.24 8.05
C PHE A 57 -10.36 8.57 9.41
N CYS A 58 -9.26 8.19 10.05
CA CYS A 58 -9.27 7.58 11.37
C CYS A 58 -8.91 8.61 12.43
N SER A 59 -9.36 8.39 13.67
CA SER A 59 -8.98 9.21 14.82
C SER A 59 -7.57 8.92 15.33
N THR A 60 -6.97 7.81 14.90
CA THR A 60 -5.60 7.43 15.27
C THR A 60 -4.78 7.03 14.06
N LEU A 61 -3.48 7.35 14.11
CA LEU A 61 -2.53 6.97 13.07
C LEU A 61 -2.47 5.45 12.88
N ARG A 62 -2.52 4.68 13.97
CA ARG A 62 -2.47 3.21 13.92
C ARG A 62 -3.63 2.61 13.12
N GLN A 63 -4.85 3.12 13.31
CA GLN A 63 -6.01 2.66 12.54
C GLN A 63 -5.89 3.02 11.07
N ALA A 64 -5.45 4.24 10.78
CA ALA A 64 -5.25 4.67 9.39
C ALA A 64 -4.22 3.78 8.69
N GLU A 65 -3.08 3.51 9.34
CA GLU A 65 -2.04 2.62 8.83
C GLU A 65 -2.55 1.20 8.61
N HIS A 66 -3.26 0.63 9.59
CA HIS A 66 -3.82 -0.71 9.48
C HIS A 66 -4.78 -0.82 8.30
N ALA A 67 -5.72 0.12 8.20
CA ALA A 67 -6.70 0.13 7.13
C ALA A 67 -6.05 0.28 5.73
N ALA A 68 -5.04 1.15 5.60
CA ALA A 68 -4.35 1.32 4.32
C ALA A 68 -3.53 0.07 3.93
N ALA A 69 -2.85 -0.56 4.90
CA ALA A 69 -2.11 -1.79 4.67
C ALA A 69 -3.03 -2.99 4.37
N GLU A 70 -4.17 -3.08 5.06
CA GLU A 70 -5.20 -4.09 4.81
C GLU A 70 -5.78 -3.93 3.41
N VAL A 71 -6.14 -2.72 2.98
CA VAL A 71 -6.62 -2.46 1.62
C VAL A 71 -5.56 -2.84 0.59
N ALA A 72 -4.30 -2.48 0.80
CA ALA A 72 -3.22 -2.85 -0.11
C ALA A 72 -3.09 -4.38 -0.21
N LEU A 73 -3.01 -5.08 0.92
CA LEU A 73 -2.83 -6.53 0.96
C LEU A 73 -4.05 -7.27 0.43
N ASN A 74 -5.26 -6.83 0.77
CA ASN A 74 -6.50 -7.39 0.23
C ASN A 74 -6.62 -7.16 -1.28
N THR A 75 -6.20 -5.99 -1.78
CA THR A 75 -6.20 -5.73 -3.23
C THR A 75 -5.19 -6.62 -3.95
N LEU A 76 -3.99 -6.81 -3.37
CA LEU A 76 -2.96 -7.68 -3.91
C LEU A 76 -3.36 -9.17 -3.84
N ALA A 77 -4.00 -9.58 -2.74
CA ALA A 77 -4.51 -10.94 -2.55
C ALA A 77 -5.69 -11.24 -3.49
N ASN A 78 -6.65 -10.31 -3.60
CA ASN A 78 -7.82 -10.44 -4.46
C ASN A 78 -7.49 -10.30 -5.95
N ARG A 79 -6.38 -9.65 -6.31
CA ARG A 79 -5.85 -9.72 -7.67
C ARG A 79 -5.41 -11.13 -8.05
N GLY A 80 -5.12 -12.00 -7.08
CA GLY A 80 -4.58 -13.34 -7.31
C GLY A 80 -3.37 -13.31 -8.24
N PRO A 81 -2.85 -14.45 -8.70
CA PRO A 81 -1.84 -14.48 -9.77
C PRO A 81 -2.41 -14.07 -11.15
N SER A 82 -3.51 -13.31 -11.21
CA SER A 82 -4.33 -13.21 -12.40
C SER A 82 -4.19 -11.84 -13.10
N LYS A 83 -3.58 -11.93 -14.29
CA LYS A 83 -3.68 -11.01 -15.45
C LYS A 83 -2.93 -9.68 -15.41
N ALA A 84 -2.62 -9.08 -14.26
CA ALA A 84 -1.89 -7.79 -14.25
C ALA A 84 -0.41 -7.90 -14.68
N LEU A 85 0.23 -9.05 -14.44
CA LEU A 85 1.59 -9.34 -14.93
C LEU A 85 1.64 -9.49 -16.47
N ALA A 86 0.53 -9.89 -17.11
CA ALA A 86 0.47 -10.04 -18.57
C ALA A 86 0.49 -8.68 -19.30
N ALA A 87 0.02 -7.60 -18.66
CA ALA A 87 -0.03 -6.28 -19.29
C ALA A 87 1.37 -5.63 -19.45
N ARG A 88 2.34 -5.92 -18.56
CA ARG A 88 3.72 -5.44 -18.72
C ARG A 88 4.56 -6.28 -19.67
N VAL A 89 4.21 -7.56 -19.86
CA VAL A 89 4.85 -8.40 -20.88
C VAL A 89 4.42 -7.98 -22.29
N LEU A 90 3.18 -7.51 -22.47
CA LEU A 90 2.69 -7.01 -23.76
C LEU A 90 3.17 -5.60 -24.14
N ALA A 91 3.68 -4.81 -23.18
CA ALA A 91 4.21 -3.47 -23.47
C ALA A 91 5.68 -3.46 -23.92
N TYR A 92 6.40 -4.59 -23.83
CA TYR A 92 7.80 -4.71 -24.26
C TYR A 92 7.99 -5.54 -25.56
N GLN A 93 6.90 -5.94 -26.23
CA GLN A 93 6.97 -6.50 -27.58
C GLN A 93 6.33 -5.52 -28.57
N ARG A 94 7.09 -4.48 -28.94
CA ARG A 94 6.93 -3.88 -30.26
C ARG A 94 7.98 -4.49 -31.19
N PRO A 95 7.59 -5.37 -32.13
CA PRO A 95 8.40 -5.64 -33.31
C PRO A 95 8.09 -4.57 -34.36
N SER A 96 9.06 -3.70 -34.66
CA SER A 96 9.45 -3.20 -35.99
C SER A 96 10.54 -2.16 -35.84
#